data_AF-A0AAE9DNX6-F1
#
_entry.id   AF-A0AAE9DNX6-F1
#
_cell.length_a   1.000
_cell.length_b   1.000
_cell.length_c   1.000
_cell.angle_alpha   90.00
_cell.angle_beta   90.00
_cell.angle_gamma   90.00
#
_symmetry.space_group_name_H-M   'P 1'
#
loop_
_entity.id
_entity.type
_entity.pdbx_description
1 polymer ?
#
loop_
_entity_poly.entity_id
_entity_poly.type
_entity_poly.pdbx_seq_one_letter_code
_entity_poly.pdbx_strand_id
1 'polypeptide(L)'
;MNVLMAWFLLQWFEAILAKSVIIPYQIGLISIGIEPSKAFCSWSSFEKDVLIVKNKEEIMPLYIASFFLWHYMASILFAIVAITIERVCATLFMEDYESRSRRYIPIFLIIITNAITIPYSYFVLHNRLSLLLSYSQGVANGTFVFVGYFALWRINLYWRRKMSSTKPGDHDKYSLGRKFQIEENIRSLQSRFCDEYHSSFLLKILAKKVQK
;
A
#
# COMPACT_ATOMS: atom_id res chain seq x y z
N MET A 1 -8.42 13.36 8.50
CA MET A 1 -7.55 12.59 7.58
C MET A 1 -6.27 12.23 8.32
N ASN A 2 -5.94 10.95 8.48
CA ASN A 2 -4.77 10.52 9.26
C ASN A 2 -3.48 11.03 8.61
N VAL A 3 -2.55 11.58 9.42
CA VAL A 3 -1.22 12.07 8.98
C VAL A 3 -0.48 11.00 8.15
N LEU A 4 -0.64 9.73 8.53
CA LEU A 4 -0.13 8.56 7.81
C LEU A 4 -0.63 8.51 6.36
N MET A 5 -1.94 8.70 6.15
CA MET A 5 -2.53 8.63 4.81
C MET A 5 -2.11 9.83 3.95
N ALA A 6 -2.01 11.02 4.55
CA ALA A 6 -1.51 12.21 3.87
C ALA A 6 -0.05 12.02 3.39
N TRP A 7 0.80 11.41 4.22
CA TRP A 7 2.19 11.10 3.87
C TRP A 7 2.29 10.18 2.64
N PHE A 8 1.56 9.07 2.64
CA PHE A 8 1.59 8.12 1.52
C PHE A 8 0.98 8.70 0.23
N LEU A 9 0.03 9.63 0.34
CA LEU A 9 -0.47 10.37 -0.82
C LEU A 9 0.57 11.34 -1.38
N LEU A 10 1.43 11.95 -0.55
CA LEU A 10 2.50 12.82 -1.03
C LEU A 10 3.56 12.04 -1.84
N GLN A 11 3.78 10.77 -1.52
CA GLN A 11 4.73 9.93 -2.26
C GLN A 11 4.31 9.67 -3.72
N TRP A 12 3.04 9.89 -4.09
CA TRP A 12 2.63 9.89 -5.50
C TRP A 12 3.37 10.94 -6.33
N PHE A 13 3.70 12.09 -5.74
CA PHE A 13 4.47 13.12 -6.45
C PHE A 13 5.90 12.65 -6.78
N GLU A 14 6.52 11.83 -5.92
CA GLU A 14 7.82 11.20 -6.22
C GLU A 14 7.73 10.32 -7.47
N ALA A 15 6.64 9.54 -7.60
CA ALA A 15 6.43 8.67 -8.75
C ALA A 15 6.22 9.46 -10.05
N ILE A 16 5.45 10.55 -10.00
CA ILE A 16 5.18 11.41 -11.15
C ILE A 16 6.48 12.07 -11.62
N LEU A 17 7.27 12.62 -10.70
CA LEU A 17 8.57 13.23 -11.03
C LEU A 17 9.58 12.20 -11.56
N ALA A 18 9.63 11.00 -10.97
CA ALA A 18 10.48 9.93 -11.48
C ALA A 18 10.07 9.51 -12.91
N LYS A 19 8.76 9.35 -13.15
CA LYS A 19 8.25 8.96 -14.47
C LYS A 19 8.45 10.04 -15.53
N SER A 20 8.30 11.32 -15.19
CA SER A 20 8.55 12.40 -16.15
C SER A 20 9.99 12.42 -16.63
N VAL A 21 10.94 12.03 -15.78
CA VAL A 21 12.36 11.87 -16.17
C VAL A 21 12.58 10.58 -16.96
N ILE A 22 11.98 9.45 -16.59
CA ILE A 22 12.21 8.14 -17.24
C ILE A 22 11.59 8.06 -18.65
N ILE A 23 10.39 8.61 -18.85
CA ILE A 23 9.62 8.48 -20.11
C ILE A 23 10.40 8.97 -21.36
N PRO A 24 11.08 10.13 -21.36
CA PRO A 24 11.92 10.56 -22.48
C PRO A 24 12.97 9.54 -22.90
N TYR A 25 13.56 8.80 -21.95
CA TYR A 25 14.51 7.72 -22.25
C TYR A 25 13.81 6.48 -22.81
N GLN A 26 12.61 6.14 -22.32
CA GLN A 26 11.85 4.98 -22.80
C GLN A 26 11.30 5.17 -24.22
N ILE A 27 10.88 6.39 -24.57
CA ILE A 27 10.39 6.73 -25.92
C ILE A 27 11.56 6.84 -26.92
N GLY A 28 12.79 6.99 -26.44
CA GLY A 28 13.97 7.22 -27.27
C GLY A 28 14.15 8.68 -27.69
N LEU A 29 13.48 9.64 -27.02
CA LEU A 29 13.76 11.07 -27.19
C LEU A 29 15.18 11.42 -26.72
N ILE A 30 15.64 10.74 -25.67
CA ILE A 30 17.00 10.82 -25.16
C ILE A 30 17.63 9.42 -25.27
N SER A 31 18.57 9.25 -26.20
CA SER A 31 19.28 8.00 -26.39
C SER A 31 20.48 7.90 -25.43
N ILE A 32 20.60 6.76 -24.74
CA ILE A 32 21.79 6.41 -23.94
C ILE A 32 22.54 5.30 -24.70
N GLY A 33 23.80 5.54 -25.03
CA GLY A 33 24.66 4.55 -25.71
C GLY A 33 24.79 4.75 -27.23
N ILE A 34 25.39 3.74 -27.89
CA ILE A 34 25.93 3.84 -29.27
C ILE A 34 24.84 3.59 -30.35
N GLU A 35 23.72 2.95 -30.00
CA GLU A 35 22.64 2.61 -30.94
C GLU A 35 21.34 3.37 -30.62
N PRO A 36 21.06 4.52 -31.29
CA PRO A 36 19.86 5.31 -31.06
C PRO A 36 18.55 4.64 -31.53
N SER A 37 18.63 3.49 -32.21
CA SER A 37 17.46 2.77 -32.74
C SER A 37 16.91 1.69 -31.81
N LYS A 38 17.60 1.35 -30.70
CA LYS A 38 17.10 0.38 -29.72
C LYS A 38 16.47 1.10 -28.52
N ALA A 39 15.16 0.98 -28.37
CA ALA A 39 14.46 1.39 -27.16
C ALA A 39 14.61 0.32 -26.08
N PHE A 40 15.12 0.69 -24.90
CA PHE A 40 15.26 -0.19 -23.76
C PHE A 40 14.05 -0.03 -22.83
N CYS A 41 13.18 -1.05 -22.78
CA CYS A 41 11.91 -0.98 -22.07
C CYS A 41 11.91 -1.68 -20.69
N SER A 42 12.99 -2.36 -20.29
CA SER A 42 13.02 -3.19 -19.07
C SER A 42 14.33 -3.08 -18.29
N TRP A 43 14.22 -3.13 -16.96
CA TRP A 43 15.34 -3.24 -16.02
C TRP A 43 15.94 -4.65 -15.95
N SER A 44 15.21 -5.65 -16.44
CA SER A 44 15.69 -7.03 -16.54
C SER A 44 15.48 -7.54 -17.95
N SER A 45 16.58 -7.74 -18.68
CA SER A 45 16.61 -8.56 -19.89
C SER A 45 17.26 -9.89 -19.52
N PHE A 46 16.56 -10.99 -19.81
CA PHE A 46 17.07 -12.35 -19.57
C PHE A 46 18.27 -12.68 -20.46
N GLU A 47 18.50 -11.96 -21.57
CA GLU A 47 19.62 -12.21 -22.48
C GLU A 47 20.19 -10.91 -23.07
N LYS A 48 21.51 -10.75 -22.89
CA LYS A 48 22.54 -10.13 -23.76
C LYS A 48 22.46 -8.67 -24.23
N ASP A 49 21.38 -7.94 -23.99
CA ASP A 49 21.32 -6.51 -24.35
C ASP A 49 21.62 -5.63 -23.12
N VAL A 50 22.87 -5.67 -22.66
CA VAL A 50 23.35 -4.76 -21.59
C VAL A 50 23.84 -3.47 -22.23
N LEU A 51 23.23 -2.34 -21.86
CA LEU A 51 23.69 -1.01 -22.27
C LEU A 51 25.12 -0.77 -21.77
N ILE A 52 26.09 -0.70 -22.69
CA ILE A 52 27.45 -0.26 -22.37
C ILE A 52 27.45 1.26 -22.36
N VAL A 53 27.53 1.84 -21.17
CA VAL A 53 27.52 3.29 -21.02
C VAL A 53 28.94 3.85 -20.89
N LYS A 54 29.25 4.85 -21.71
CA LYS A 54 30.56 5.52 -21.75
C LYS A 54 30.75 6.50 -20.60
N ASN A 55 29.71 7.25 -20.20
CA ASN A 55 29.80 8.28 -19.18
C ASN A 55 28.73 8.11 -18.08
N LYS A 56 29.17 8.16 -16.82
CA LYS A 56 28.28 8.00 -15.64
C LYS A 56 27.31 9.17 -15.50
N GLU A 57 27.67 10.35 -15.99
CA GLU A 57 26.85 11.56 -15.89
C GLU A 57 25.57 11.49 -16.73
N GLU A 58 25.60 10.80 -17.87
CA GLU A 58 24.44 10.63 -18.76
C GLU A 58 23.35 9.74 -18.12
N ILE A 59 23.76 8.77 -17.28
CA ILE A 59 22.82 7.87 -16.59
C ILE A 59 22.32 8.46 -15.29
N MET A 60 23.04 9.42 -14.68
CA MET A 60 22.74 9.88 -13.33
C MET A 60 21.29 10.33 -13.13
N PRO A 61 20.66 11.09 -14.04
CA PRO A 61 19.24 11.45 -13.93
C PRO A 61 18.32 10.23 -13.95
N LEU A 62 18.61 9.27 -14.84
CA LEU A 62 17.86 8.02 -14.96
C LEU A 62 18.02 7.16 -13.70
N TYR A 63 19.24 7.07 -13.16
CA TYR A 63 19.54 6.34 -11.93
C TYR A 63 18.77 6.91 -10.73
N ILE A 64 18.83 8.23 -10.53
CA ILE A 64 18.12 8.92 -9.45
C ILE A 64 16.61 8.74 -9.60
N ALA A 65 16.07 8.96 -10.80
CA ALA A 65 14.64 8.77 -11.07
C ALA A 65 14.20 7.33 -10.79
N SER A 66 15.03 6.35 -11.13
CA SER A 66 14.74 4.93 -10.92
C SER A 66 14.78 4.55 -9.45
N PHE A 67 15.71 5.12 -8.68
CA PHE A 67 15.73 4.98 -7.23
C PHE A 67 14.42 5.48 -6.60
N PHE A 68 13.96 6.68 -6.97
CA PHE A 68 12.69 7.23 -6.46
C PHE A 68 11.47 6.40 -6.91
N LEU A 69 11.48 5.87 -8.14
CA LEU A 69 10.42 5.00 -8.62
C LEU A 69 10.34 3.70 -7.78
N TRP A 70 11.48 3.05 -7.52
CA TRP A 70 11.53 1.85 -6.69
C TRP A 70 11.18 2.14 -5.23
N HIS A 71 11.62 3.28 -4.70
CA HIS A 71 11.25 3.74 -3.37
C HIS A 71 9.74 3.90 -3.22
N TYR A 72 9.08 4.53 -4.20
CA TYR A 72 7.64 4.67 -4.25
C TYR A 72 6.92 3.32 -4.33
N MET A 73 7.35 2.42 -5.22
CA MET A 73 6.73 1.09 -5.36
C MET A 73 6.81 0.29 -4.06
N ALA A 74 7.97 0.30 -3.40
CA ALA A 74 8.12 -0.32 -2.08
C ALA A 74 7.24 0.38 -1.03
N SER A 75 7.20 1.71 -1.05
CA SER A 75 6.40 2.50 -0.10
C SER A 75 4.92 2.17 -0.18
N ILE A 76 4.34 2.01 -1.38
CA ILE A 76 2.93 1.59 -1.51
C ILE A 76 2.69 0.21 -0.90
N LEU A 77 3.57 -0.75 -1.19
CA LEU A 77 3.41 -2.12 -0.68
C LEU A 77 3.45 -2.17 0.85
N PHE A 78 4.29 -1.35 1.48
CA PHE A 78 4.36 -1.25 2.95
C PHE A 78 3.31 -0.28 3.52
N ALA A 79 2.80 0.69 2.75
CA ALA A 79 1.78 1.63 3.18
C ALA A 79 0.49 0.92 3.61
N ILE A 80 0.05 -0.05 2.82
CA ILE A 80 -1.18 -0.80 3.10
C ILE A 80 -1.03 -1.60 4.41
N VAL A 81 0.16 -2.16 4.65
CA VAL A 81 0.51 -2.84 5.90
C VAL A 81 0.49 -1.86 7.07
N ALA A 82 1.16 -0.71 6.95
CA ALA A 82 1.20 0.32 7.99
C ALA A 82 -0.19 0.84 8.35
N ILE A 83 -1.05 1.09 7.35
CA ILE A 83 -2.44 1.49 7.55
C ILE A 83 -3.21 0.39 8.28
N THR A 84 -3.01 -0.88 7.91
CA THR A 84 -3.68 -2.01 8.59
C THR A 84 -3.26 -2.10 10.06
N ILE A 85 -1.96 -1.95 10.34
CA ILE A 85 -1.44 -1.93 11.72
C ILE A 85 -2.04 -0.75 12.50
N GLU A 86 -2.08 0.45 11.92
CA GLU A 86 -2.68 1.62 12.57
C GLU A 86 -4.14 1.38 12.92
N ARG A 87 -4.92 0.75 12.03
CA ARG A 87 -6.31 0.37 12.27
C ARG A 87 -6.46 -0.68 13.37
N VAL A 88 -5.59 -1.69 13.40
CA VAL A 88 -5.56 -2.70 14.48
C VAL A 88 -5.25 -2.04 15.81
N CYS A 89 -4.22 -1.20 15.87
CA CYS A 89 -3.87 -0.46 17.08
C CYS A 89 -5.02 0.44 17.54
N ALA A 90 -5.66 1.19 16.64
CA ALA A 90 -6.80 2.03 16.99
C ALA A 90 -7.98 1.22 17.57
N THR A 91 -8.23 0.02 17.05
CA THR A 91 -9.29 -0.87 17.54
C THR A 91 -8.95 -1.50 18.90
N LEU A 92 -7.69 -1.90 19.11
CA LEU A 92 -7.24 -2.50 20.39
C LEU A 92 -7.17 -1.46 21.51
N PHE A 93 -6.70 -0.25 21.19
CA PHE A 93 -6.52 0.84 22.15
C PHE A 93 -7.73 1.77 22.24
N MET A 94 -8.90 1.31 21.80
CA MET A 94 -10.11 2.11 21.75
C MET A 94 -10.54 2.62 23.14
N GLU A 95 -10.24 1.88 24.21
CA GLU A 95 -10.59 2.25 25.60
C GLU A 95 -9.83 3.50 26.07
N ASP A 96 -8.56 3.62 25.68
CA ASP A 96 -7.70 4.72 26.11
C ASP A 96 -7.74 5.92 25.15
N TYR A 97 -8.48 5.81 24.04
CA TYR A 97 -8.47 6.83 22.99
C TYR A 97 -9.13 8.14 23.44
N GLU A 98 -9.99 8.08 24.46
CA GLU A 98 -10.69 9.23 25.02
C GLU A 98 -9.81 10.09 25.93
N SER A 99 -8.73 9.52 26.49
CA SER A 99 -7.86 10.23 27.43
C SER A 99 -6.62 10.84 26.78
N ARG A 100 -6.16 10.32 25.63
CA ARG A 100 -4.91 10.80 25.00
C ARG A 100 -4.90 10.67 23.48
N SER A 101 -4.62 11.78 22.79
CA SER A 101 -4.35 11.80 21.35
C SER A 101 -3.02 11.11 21.03
N ARG A 102 -3.04 10.04 20.21
CA ARG A 102 -1.89 9.16 19.94
C ARG A 102 -1.24 9.39 18.56
N ARG A 103 -0.88 10.65 18.26
CA ARG A 103 -0.21 11.01 16.99
C ARG A 103 1.18 10.36 16.81
N TYR A 104 1.79 9.85 17.87
CA TYR A 104 3.10 9.19 17.79
C TYR A 104 3.07 7.85 17.05
N ILE A 105 1.96 7.10 17.10
CA ILE A 105 1.83 5.80 16.40
C ILE A 105 1.99 5.97 14.88
N PRO A 106 1.21 6.84 14.20
CA PRO A 106 1.38 7.02 12.76
C PRO A 106 2.76 7.61 12.40
N ILE A 107 3.32 8.51 13.21
CA ILE A 107 4.66 9.06 12.96
C ILE A 107 5.73 7.96 13.03
N PHE A 108 5.66 7.09 14.03
CA PHE A 108 6.57 5.96 14.18
C PHE A 108 6.46 4.98 13.00
N LEU A 109 5.24 4.69 12.54
CA LEU A 109 5.02 3.85 11.36
C LEU A 109 5.61 4.46 10.08
N ILE A 110 5.52 5.78 9.90
CA ILE A 110 6.17 6.48 8.77
C ILE A 110 7.68 6.29 8.82
N ILE A 111 8.29 6.52 9.99
CA ILE A 111 9.75 6.40 10.16
C ILE A 111 10.22 4.98 9.84
N ILE A 112 9.57 3.96 10.41
CA ILE A 112 9.91 2.55 10.14
C ILE A 112 9.73 2.22 8.66
N THR A 113 8.62 2.64 8.05
CA THR A 113 8.34 2.33 6.65
C THR A 113 9.43 2.89 5.76
N ASN A 114 9.81 4.17 5.94
CA ASN A 114 10.89 4.78 5.16
C ASN A 114 12.26 4.15 5.44
N ALA A 115 12.54 3.78 6.71
CA ALA A 115 13.77 3.10 7.08
C ALA A 115 13.91 1.72 6.40
N ILE A 116 12.81 1.08 6.01
CA ILE A 116 12.79 -0.18 5.26
C ILE A 116 12.82 0.08 3.75
N THR A 117 12.01 1.00 3.23
CA THR A 117 11.82 1.21 1.80
C THR A 117 13.04 1.82 1.12
N ILE A 118 13.80 2.68 1.81
CA ILE A 118 15.01 3.33 1.28
C ILE A 118 16.13 2.30 1.02
N PRO A 119 16.54 1.43 1.97
CA PRO A 119 17.48 0.35 1.69
C PRO A 119 16.93 -0.65 0.66
N TYR A 120 15.63 -0.94 0.71
CA TYR A 120 14.99 -1.87 -0.22
C TYR A 120 15.13 -1.40 -1.68
N SER A 121 14.83 -0.13 -1.96
CA SER A 121 14.97 0.44 -3.31
C SER A 121 16.43 0.41 -3.79
N TYR A 122 17.39 0.69 -2.90
CA TYR A 122 18.81 0.57 -3.20
C TYR A 122 19.20 -0.86 -3.60
N PHE A 123 18.77 -1.88 -2.84
CA PHE A 123 19.09 -3.28 -3.12
C PHE A 123 18.45 -3.80 -4.41
N VAL A 124 17.21 -3.39 -4.70
CA VAL A 124 16.53 -3.74 -5.96
C VAL A 124 17.26 -3.13 -7.15
N LEU A 125 17.66 -1.86 -7.06
CA LEU A 125 18.35 -1.17 -8.15
C LEU A 125 19.72 -1.80 -8.49
N HIS A 126 20.41 -2.34 -7.48
CA HIS A 126 21.68 -3.05 -7.65
C HIS A 126 21.52 -4.54 -7.99
N ASN A 127 20.30 -4.99 -8.31
CA ASN A 127 19.97 -6.38 -8.61
C ASN A 127 20.45 -7.37 -7.51
N ARG A 128 20.53 -6.91 -6.26
CA ARG A 128 20.89 -7.74 -5.10
C ARG A 128 19.68 -8.50 -4.55
N LEU A 129 18.47 -8.02 -4.88
CA LEU A 129 17.21 -8.69 -4.63
C LEU A 129 16.68 -9.24 -5.96
N SER A 130 16.42 -10.54 -6.01
CA SER A 130 15.80 -11.15 -7.19
C SER A 130 14.34 -10.71 -7.31
N LEU A 131 13.85 -10.60 -8.55
CA LEU A 131 12.44 -10.27 -8.82
C LEU A 131 11.47 -11.23 -8.11
N LEU A 132 11.85 -12.50 -7.96
CA LEU A 132 11.05 -13.50 -7.25
C LEU A 132 10.90 -13.15 -5.76
N LEU A 133 11.97 -12.69 -5.11
CA LEU A 133 11.91 -12.24 -3.72
C LEU A 133 11.01 -11.01 -3.58
N SER A 134 11.13 -10.03 -4.48
CA SER A 134 10.24 -8.86 -4.49
C SER A 134 8.77 -9.24 -4.68
N TYR A 135 8.48 -10.18 -5.57
CA TYR A 135 7.13 -10.71 -5.75
C TYR A 135 6.62 -11.43 -4.50
N SER A 136 7.43 -12.29 -3.90
CA SER A 136 7.05 -13.00 -2.66
C SER A 136 6.75 -12.04 -1.51
N GLN A 137 7.49 -10.92 -1.39
CA GLN A 137 7.23 -9.88 -0.40
C GLN A 137 5.86 -9.23 -0.63
N GLY A 138 5.50 -8.95 -1.89
CA GLY A 138 4.18 -8.41 -2.25
C GLY A 138 3.05 -9.35 -1.82
N VAL A 139 3.18 -10.65 -2.09
CA VAL A 139 2.22 -11.67 -1.65
C VAL A 139 2.14 -11.77 -0.13
N ALA A 140 3.28 -11.72 0.57
CA ALA A 140 3.33 -11.72 2.03
C ALA A 140 2.61 -10.51 2.64
N ASN A 141 2.87 -9.30 2.11
CA ASN A 141 2.19 -8.08 2.54
C ASN A 141 0.68 -8.17 2.30
N GLY A 142 0.25 -8.63 1.12
CA GLY A 142 -1.17 -8.82 0.79
C GLY A 142 -1.86 -9.81 1.74
N THR A 143 -1.20 -10.92 2.05
CA THR A 143 -1.69 -11.93 2.99
C THR A 143 -1.81 -11.35 4.40
N PHE A 144 -0.80 -10.61 4.86
CA PHE A 144 -0.83 -9.93 6.16
C PHE A 144 -2.00 -8.95 6.27
N VAL A 145 -2.20 -8.13 5.24
CA VAL A 145 -3.32 -7.17 5.17
C VAL A 145 -4.65 -7.91 5.25
N PHE A 146 -4.82 -8.96 4.45
CA PHE A 146 -6.06 -9.75 4.45
C PHE A 146 -6.36 -10.33 5.85
N VAL A 147 -5.38 -10.97 6.48
CA VAL A 147 -5.51 -11.52 7.83
C VAL A 147 -5.79 -10.41 8.85
N GLY A 148 -5.12 -9.26 8.74
CA GLY A 148 -5.31 -8.12 9.62
C GLY A 148 -6.74 -7.56 9.54
N TYR A 149 -7.28 -7.38 8.34
CA TYR A 149 -8.67 -6.94 8.16
C TYR A 149 -9.68 -7.99 8.62
N PHE A 150 -9.40 -9.28 8.41
CA PHE A 150 -10.24 -10.35 8.94
C PHE A 150 -10.26 -10.35 10.48
N ALA A 151 -9.10 -10.18 11.12
CA ALA A 151 -9.00 -10.05 12.57
C ALA A 151 -9.75 -8.82 13.09
N LEU A 152 -9.58 -7.66 12.44
CA LEU A 152 -10.34 -6.43 12.74
C LEU A 152 -11.85 -6.67 12.69
N TRP A 153 -12.33 -7.35 11.63
CA TRP A 153 -13.73 -7.68 11.50
C TRP A 153 -14.22 -8.57 12.65
N ARG A 154 -13.45 -9.61 13.00
CA ARG A 154 -13.79 -10.52 14.10
C ARG A 154 -13.81 -9.82 15.47
N ILE A 155 -12.84 -8.94 15.72
CA ILE A 155 -12.77 -8.14 16.96
C ILE A 155 -13.97 -7.19 17.05
N ASN A 156 -14.27 -6.46 15.97
CA ASN A 156 -15.41 -5.55 15.94
C ASN A 156 -16.74 -6.28 16.18
N LEU A 157 -16.94 -7.45 15.56
CA LEU A 157 -18.13 -8.29 15.79
C LEU A 157 -18.22 -8.80 17.23
N TYR A 158 -17.10 -9.21 17.82
CA TYR A 158 -17.06 -9.64 19.22
C TYR A 158 -17.52 -8.51 20.15
N TRP A 159 -16.97 -7.30 19.97
CA TRP A 159 -17.36 -6.16 20.79
C TRP A 159 -18.83 -5.76 20.60
N ARG A 160 -19.35 -5.80 19.36
CA ARG A 160 -20.78 -5.56 19.10
C ARG A 160 -21.68 -6.53 19.84
N ARG A 161 -21.38 -7.84 19.79
CA ARG A 161 -22.13 -8.89 20.50
C ARG A 161 -22.03 -8.72 22.01
N LYS A 162 -20.85 -8.37 22.52
CA LYS A 162 -20.63 -8.12 23.95
C LYS A 162 -21.49 -6.96 24.43
N MET A 163 -21.51 -5.84 23.69
CA MET A 163 -22.35 -4.68 24.02
C MET A 163 -23.84 -4.99 23.95
N SER A 164 -24.32 -5.76 22.96
CA SER A 164 -25.74 -6.14 22.85
C SER A 164 -26.19 -7.14 23.92
N SER A 165 -25.26 -7.94 24.46
CA SER A 165 -25.52 -8.92 25.53
C SER A 165 -25.37 -8.31 26.94
N THR A 166 -24.85 -7.10 27.05
CA THR A 166 -24.69 -6.41 28.34
C THR A 166 -26.06 -5.94 28.83
N LYS A 167 -26.36 -6.06 30.13
CA LYS A 167 -27.66 -5.68 30.71
C LYS A 167 -27.98 -4.18 30.48
N PRO A 168 -29.27 -3.81 30.37
CA PRO A 168 -29.71 -2.43 30.10
C PRO A 168 -29.11 -1.33 30.98
N GLY A 169 -28.76 -1.64 32.24
CA GLY A 169 -28.16 -0.70 33.20
C GLY A 169 -26.62 -0.66 33.23
N ASP A 170 -25.94 -1.55 32.53
CA ASP A 170 -24.46 -1.60 32.43
C ASP A 170 -23.98 -1.06 31.06
N HIS A 171 -24.91 -0.54 30.24
CA HIS A 171 -24.61 0.14 28.99
C HIS A 171 -23.86 1.47 29.16
N ASP A 172 -23.90 2.07 30.35
CA ASP A 172 -23.15 3.29 30.70
C ASP A 172 -21.66 3.01 30.94
N LYS A 173 -21.26 1.75 31.05
CA LYS A 173 -19.86 1.35 31.19
C LYS A 173 -19.04 1.59 29.92
N TYR A 174 -19.69 1.69 28.76
CA TYR A 174 -19.04 1.94 27.49
C TYR A 174 -19.33 3.37 27.03
N SER A 175 -18.27 4.12 26.74
CA SER A 175 -18.38 5.47 26.24
C SER A 175 -19.16 5.53 24.91
N LEU A 176 -19.85 6.66 24.68
CA LEU A 176 -20.55 6.93 23.42
C LEU A 176 -19.59 6.86 22.22
N GLY A 177 -18.38 7.39 22.36
CA GLY A 177 -17.36 7.38 21.30
C GLY A 177 -17.03 5.97 20.81
N ARG A 178 -16.90 5.02 21.74
CA ARG A 178 -16.62 3.62 21.42
C ARG A 178 -17.74 2.93 20.64
N LYS A 179 -19.00 3.18 21.00
CA LYS A 179 -20.16 2.63 20.29
C LYS A 179 -20.23 3.14 18.85
N PHE A 180 -20.03 4.45 18.67
CA PHE A 180 -19.98 5.06 17.34
C PHE A 180 -18.84 4.50 16.48
N GLN A 181 -17.64 4.35 17.03
CA GLN A 181 -16.49 3.82 16.30
C GLN A 181 -16.69 2.35 15.86
N ILE A 182 -17.24 1.50 16.73
CA ILE A 182 -17.51 0.09 16.38
C ILE A 182 -18.57 0.00 15.29
N GLU A 183 -19.66 0.75 15.41
CA GLU A 183 -20.75 0.71 14.41
C GLU A 183 -20.28 1.31 13.08
N GLU A 184 -19.47 2.36 13.09
CA GLU A 184 -18.84 2.93 11.88
C GLU A 184 -17.86 1.95 11.24
N ASN A 185 -17.01 1.27 12.03
CA ASN A 185 -16.08 0.25 11.53
C ASN A 185 -16.83 -0.95 10.91
N ILE A 186 -17.93 -1.41 11.53
CA ILE A 186 -18.72 -2.52 10.99
C ILE A 186 -19.50 -2.08 9.75
N ARG A 187 -20.07 -0.88 9.75
CA ARG A 187 -20.78 -0.34 8.59
C ARG A 187 -19.85 -0.12 7.40
N SER A 188 -18.65 0.39 7.64
CA SER A 188 -17.64 0.56 6.58
C SER A 188 -17.16 -0.77 5.99
N LEU A 189 -17.17 -1.85 6.78
CA LEU A 189 -16.90 -3.20 6.29
C LEU A 189 -18.11 -3.81 5.57
N GLN A 190 -19.33 -3.70 6.11
CA GLN A 190 -20.56 -4.24 5.50
C GLN A 190 -20.93 -3.55 4.19
N SER A 191 -20.78 -2.23 4.10
CA SER A 191 -21.01 -1.50 2.85
C SER A 191 -20.12 -2.02 1.73
N ARG A 192 -18.84 -2.30 2.04
CA ARG A 192 -17.89 -2.85 1.04
C ARG A 192 -18.23 -4.27 0.61
N PHE A 193 -18.70 -5.13 1.52
CA PHE A 193 -19.14 -6.48 1.16
C PHE A 193 -20.41 -6.49 0.29
N CYS A 194 -21.32 -5.52 0.47
CA CYS A 194 -22.53 -5.41 -0.35
C CYS A 194 -22.19 -5.01 -1.80
N ASP A 195 -21.24 -4.08 -1.98
CA ASP A 195 -20.79 -3.62 -3.30
C ASP A 195 -20.06 -4.72 -4.10
N GLU A 196 -19.29 -5.56 -3.41
CA GLU A 196 -18.56 -6.70 -4.02
C GLU A 196 -19.52 -7.83 -4.42
N TYR A 197 -20.55 -8.11 -3.62
CA TYR A 197 -21.62 -9.05 -3.98
C TYR A 197 -22.49 -8.54 -5.14
N HIS A 198 -22.81 -7.25 -5.17
CA HIS A 198 -23.58 -6.65 -6.26
C HIS A 198 -22.81 -6.67 -7.59
N SER A 199 -21.51 -6.37 -7.55
CA SER A 199 -20.64 -6.43 -8.74
C SER A 199 -20.46 -7.86 -9.26
N SER A 200 -20.27 -8.84 -8.37
CA SER A 200 -20.18 -10.26 -8.73
C SER A 200 -21.49 -10.82 -9.30
N PHE A 201 -22.64 -10.36 -8.79
CA PHE A 201 -23.96 -10.72 -9.29
C PHE A 201 -24.24 -10.11 -10.68
N LEU A 202 -23.89 -8.85 -10.90
CA LEU A 202 -24.00 -8.19 -12.20
C LEU A 202 -23.09 -8.84 -13.26
N LEU A 203 -21.87 -9.23 -12.90
CA LEU A 203 -20.97 -9.98 -13.77
C LEU A 203 -21.55 -11.34 -14.18
N LYS A 204 -22.21 -12.06 -13.26
CA LYS A 204 -22.89 -13.32 -13.56
C LYS A 204 -24.12 -13.13 -14.48
N ILE A 205 -24.85 -12.03 -14.32
CA ILE A 205 -26.00 -11.69 -15.20
C ILE A 205 -25.52 -11.31 -16.60
N LEU A 206 -24.46 -10.49 -16.70
CA LEU A 206 -23.88 -10.09 -17.98
C LEU A 206 -23.25 -11.26 -18.73
N ALA A 207 -22.53 -12.14 -18.04
CA ALA A 207 -22.00 -13.38 -18.64
C ALA A 207 -23.11 -14.28 -19.20
N LYS A 208 -24.27 -14.33 -18.55
CA LYS A 208 -25.46 -15.08 -19.03
C LYS A 208 -26.13 -14.45 -20.26
N LYS A 209 -25.95 -13.14 -20.49
CA LYS A 209 -26.49 -12.42 -21.65
C LYS A 209 -25.61 -12.53 -22.90
N VAL A 210 -24.32 -12.83 -22.77
CA VAL A 210 -23.37 -12.93 -23.89
C VAL A 210 -23.35 -14.33 -24.53
N GLN A 211 -23.90 -15.35 -23.87
CA GLN A 211 -24.05 -16.71 -24.41
C GLN A 211 -25.42 -16.98 -25.09
N LYS A 212 -26.22 -15.95 -25.35
CA LYS A 212 -27.43 -16.00 -26.17
C LYS A 212 -27.26 -15.07 -27.36
#